data_AF-A0A173TA85-F1
#
_entry.id   AF-A0A173TA85-F1
#
_cell.length_a   1.000
_cell.length_b   1.000
_cell.length_c   1.000
_cell.angle_alpha   90.00
_cell.angle_beta   90.00
_cell.angle_gamma   90.00
#
_symmetry.space_group_name_H-M   'P 1'
#
loop_
_entity.id
_entity.type
_entity.pdbx_description
1 polymer ?
#
loop_
_entity_poly.entity_id
_entity_poly.type
_entity_poly.pdbx_seq_one_letter_code
_entity_poly.pdbx_strand_id
1 'polypeptide(L)'
;MAQTGMESAEIIRGIVNETTPDLIMVIDALAARSTKRLNRTIQISDAGIYPGAGVGNHRSEITKDTMGIPVIAIGVPTVVDAATIVNDTMENFITALETSETLKGVGVVLQGYNSAEKYELVKELIAPHLNGMFVTPKDIDDTVRRISYTISEAMNMLFAGKEKIMQS
;
A
#
# COMPACT_ATOMS: atom_id res chain seq x y z
N MET A 1 -6.76 10.53 17.49
CA MET A 1 -7.96 10.74 18.34
C MET A 1 -8.61 9.39 18.60
N ALA A 2 -9.35 9.24 19.69
CA ALA A 2 -10.16 8.05 19.93
C ALA A 2 -11.44 8.07 19.09
N GLN A 3 -12.39 7.16 19.33
CA GLN A 3 -13.67 7.12 18.63
C GLN A 3 -14.50 8.39 18.95
N THR A 4 -14.60 9.30 17.99
CA THR A 4 -15.37 10.56 18.11
C THR A 4 -16.78 10.47 17.48
N GLY A 5 -17.03 9.45 16.66
CA GLY A 5 -18.25 9.34 15.85
C GLY A 5 -18.21 10.14 14.53
N MET A 6 -17.12 10.86 14.26
CA MET A 6 -16.86 11.53 12.98
C MET A 6 -15.84 10.75 12.16
N GLU A 7 -16.00 10.76 10.84
CA GLU A 7 -15.00 10.20 9.94
C GLU A 7 -13.75 11.08 9.89
N SER A 8 -12.58 10.47 9.66
CA SER A 8 -11.31 11.20 9.63
C SER A 8 -11.31 12.30 8.56
N ALA A 9 -11.92 12.03 7.40
CA ALA A 9 -12.05 13.01 6.33
C ALA A 9 -12.92 14.21 6.74
N GLU A 10 -13.96 14.02 7.54
CA GLU A 10 -14.83 15.12 8.02
C GLU A 10 -14.05 16.04 8.97
N ILE A 11 -13.26 15.44 9.87
CA ILE A 11 -12.41 16.18 10.80
C ILE A 11 -11.38 17.01 10.01
N ILE A 12 -10.68 16.38 9.07
CA ILE A 12 -9.67 17.07 8.24
C ILE A 12 -10.32 18.21 7.45
N ARG A 13 -11.49 17.97 6.85
CA ARG A 13 -12.24 19.02 6.12
C ARG A 13 -12.63 20.19 7.03
N GLY A 14 -13.06 19.92 8.26
CA GLY A 14 -13.33 20.95 9.26
C GLY A 14 -12.09 21.81 9.56
N ILE A 15 -10.93 21.18 9.73
CA ILE A 15 -9.65 21.87 9.97
C ILE A 15 -9.26 22.70 8.73
N VAL A 16 -9.42 22.17 7.53
CA VAL A 16 -9.10 22.87 6.27
C VAL A 16 -9.96 24.13 6.11
N ASN A 17 -11.26 24.02 6.41
CA ASN A 17 -12.18 25.16 6.33
C ASN A 17 -11.84 26.26 7.35
N GLU A 18 -11.35 25.89 8.53
CA GLU A 18 -11.01 26.83 9.60
C GLU A 18 -9.63 27.47 9.42
N THR A 19 -8.63 26.68 9.02
CA THR A 19 -7.22 27.10 8.99
C THR A 19 -6.72 27.50 7.61
N THR A 20 -7.47 27.18 6.55
CA THR A 20 -7.18 27.49 5.15
C THR A 20 -5.72 27.21 4.74
N PRO A 21 -5.22 25.96 4.88
CA PRO A 21 -3.84 25.64 4.51
C PRO A 21 -3.65 25.59 2.98
N ASP A 22 -2.44 25.89 2.51
CA ASP A 22 -2.11 25.87 1.08
C ASP A 22 -1.96 24.45 0.50
N LEU A 23 -1.72 23.45 1.35
CA LEU A 23 -1.41 22.07 0.98
C LEU A 23 -1.74 21.12 2.13
N ILE A 24 -2.27 19.93 1.80
CA ILE A 24 -2.36 18.81 2.72
C ILE A 24 -1.31 17.77 2.33
N MET A 25 -0.51 17.32 3.30
CA MET A 25 0.31 16.13 3.16
C MET A 25 -0.25 15.02 4.05
N VAL A 26 -0.65 13.91 3.44
CA VAL A 26 -1.26 12.76 4.13
C VAL A 26 -0.31 11.59 4.08
N ILE A 27 -0.03 10.97 5.22
CA ILE A 27 0.82 9.77 5.32
C ILE A 27 -0.06 8.60 5.74
N ASP A 28 -0.03 7.51 4.98
CA ASP A 28 -0.86 6.33 5.23
C ASP A 28 -0.08 5.01 5.09
N ALA A 29 -0.55 4.00 5.82
CA ALA A 29 -0.11 2.63 5.69
C ALA A 29 -0.94 1.93 4.61
N LEU A 30 -0.29 1.41 3.58
CA LEU A 30 -0.95 0.76 2.43
C LEU A 30 -0.88 -0.77 2.53
N ALA A 31 -1.84 -1.43 1.88
CA ALA A 31 -1.75 -2.85 1.57
C ALA A 31 -0.98 -3.06 0.26
N ALA A 32 0.06 -3.89 0.29
CA ALA A 32 0.81 -4.27 -0.90
C ALA A 32 0.06 -5.35 -1.71
N ARG A 33 0.16 -5.28 -3.04
CA ARG A 33 -0.24 -6.38 -3.96
C ARG A 33 0.87 -7.37 -4.29
N SER A 34 2.00 -7.27 -3.60
CA SER A 34 3.07 -8.26 -3.66
C SER A 34 3.92 -8.16 -2.40
N THR A 35 4.36 -9.31 -1.92
CA THR A 35 5.34 -9.46 -0.84
C THR A 35 6.64 -8.72 -1.12
N LYS A 36 7.00 -8.53 -2.40
CA LYS A 36 8.18 -7.77 -2.86
C LYS A 36 8.07 -6.26 -2.66
N ARG A 37 6.95 -5.68 -2.24
CA ARG A 37 6.86 -4.23 -1.93
C ARG A 37 6.74 -3.92 -0.44
N LEU A 38 6.41 -4.92 0.36
CA LEU A 38 6.26 -4.83 1.81
C LEU A 38 7.51 -4.22 2.45
N ASN A 39 7.33 -3.12 3.17
CA ASN A 39 8.36 -2.39 3.93
C ASN A 39 9.58 -1.88 3.14
N ARG A 40 9.54 -1.89 1.80
CA ARG A 40 10.70 -1.53 0.97
C ARG A 40 10.44 -0.47 -0.10
N THR A 41 9.21 0.02 -0.20
CA THR A 41 8.84 1.09 -1.13
C THR A 41 8.06 2.16 -0.39
N ILE A 42 8.25 3.41 -0.80
CA ILE A 42 7.39 4.54 -0.40
C ILE A 42 6.72 5.05 -1.67
N GLN A 43 5.41 5.15 -1.66
CA GLN A 43 4.61 5.67 -2.76
C GLN A 43 4.31 7.14 -2.51
N ILE A 44 4.47 8.00 -3.52
CA ILE A 44 4.10 9.42 -3.44
C ILE A 44 3.17 9.72 -4.61
N SER A 45 2.05 10.41 -4.35
CA SER A 45 1.06 10.73 -5.38
C SER A 45 0.24 11.97 -4.98
N ASP A 46 -0.24 12.70 -5.98
CA ASP A 46 -1.22 13.79 -5.85
C ASP A 46 -2.68 13.32 -6.00
N ALA A 47 -2.90 12.02 -6.26
CA ALA A 47 -4.24 11.44 -6.37
C ALA A 47 -5.01 11.46 -5.03
N GLY A 48 -4.30 11.60 -3.90
CA GLY A 48 -4.88 11.52 -2.56
C GLY A 48 -4.86 10.11 -1.96
N ILE A 49 -5.58 9.95 -0.85
CA ILE A 49 -5.76 8.67 -0.15
C ILE A 49 -7.16 8.15 -0.39
N TYR A 50 -7.23 6.88 -0.81
CA TYR A 50 -8.46 6.11 -0.98
C TYR A 50 -8.47 4.98 0.05
N PRO A 51 -8.95 5.24 1.28
CA PRO A 51 -8.81 4.29 2.36
C PRO A 51 -9.68 3.08 2.05
N GLY A 52 -9.03 1.92 1.96
CA GLY A 52 -9.68 0.65 1.69
C GLY A 52 -9.72 0.20 0.23
N ALA A 53 -9.21 0.98 -0.73
CA ALA A 53 -9.17 0.59 -2.15
C ALA A 53 -8.36 -0.70 -2.41
N GLY A 54 -7.36 -0.99 -1.57
CA GLY A 54 -6.57 -2.23 -1.63
C GLY A 54 -7.14 -3.40 -0.82
N VAL A 55 -8.20 -3.17 -0.04
CA VAL A 55 -8.75 -4.13 0.93
C VAL A 55 -10.29 -4.20 0.91
N GLY A 56 -10.92 -3.67 -0.14
CA GLY A 56 -12.37 -3.72 -0.37
C GLY A 56 -13.22 -2.85 0.58
N ASN A 57 -12.63 -1.86 1.26
CA ASN A 57 -13.36 -0.99 2.17
C ASN A 57 -13.58 0.39 1.53
N HIS A 58 -14.78 0.95 1.63
CA HIS A 58 -15.11 2.28 1.12
C HIS A 58 -15.21 3.26 2.29
N ARG A 59 -14.08 3.85 2.66
CA ARG A 59 -14.05 5.01 3.57
C ARG A 59 -13.95 6.29 2.76
N SER A 60 -14.32 7.41 3.38
CA SER A 60 -14.22 8.73 2.78
C SER A 60 -12.79 9.02 2.33
N GLU A 61 -12.63 9.34 1.06
CA GLU A 61 -11.35 9.67 0.44
C GLU A 61 -10.82 11.03 0.91
N ILE A 62 -9.50 11.20 0.84
CA ILE A 62 -8.82 12.47 1.12
C ILE A 62 -8.07 12.86 -0.14
N THR A 63 -8.73 13.69 -0.96
CA THR A 63 -8.33 14.05 -2.32
C THR A 63 -8.42 15.56 -2.49
N LYS A 64 -7.81 16.08 -3.56
CA LYS A 64 -7.98 17.51 -3.90
C LYS A 64 -9.45 17.88 -4.09
N ASP A 65 -10.24 16.98 -4.66
CA ASP A 65 -11.65 17.23 -4.95
C ASP A 65 -12.51 17.26 -3.68
N THR A 66 -12.22 16.40 -2.71
CA THR A 66 -12.93 16.38 -1.42
C THR A 66 -12.49 17.48 -0.46
N MET A 67 -11.22 17.88 -0.51
CA MET A 67 -10.62 18.85 0.42
C MET A 67 -10.60 20.28 -0.13
N GLY A 68 -10.72 20.48 -1.44
CA GLY A 68 -10.71 21.80 -2.09
C GLY A 68 -9.32 22.44 -2.24
N ILE A 69 -8.27 21.81 -1.71
CA ILE A 69 -6.88 22.25 -1.77
C ILE A 69 -5.97 21.11 -2.21
N PRO A 70 -4.75 21.39 -2.73
CA PRO A 70 -3.81 20.34 -3.13
C PRO A 70 -3.58 19.31 -2.03
N VAL A 71 -3.54 18.02 -2.41
CA VAL A 71 -3.26 16.91 -1.51
C VAL A 71 -2.10 16.10 -2.05
N ILE A 72 -1.09 15.85 -1.22
CA ILE A 72 0.01 14.92 -1.50
C ILE A 72 -0.08 13.74 -0.53
N ALA A 73 -0.27 12.56 -1.08
CA ALA A 73 -0.33 11.30 -0.37
C ALA A 73 1.04 10.59 -0.37
N ILE A 74 1.47 10.17 0.81
CA ILE A 74 2.67 9.35 1.03
C ILE A 74 2.21 8.01 1.62
N GLY A 75 2.40 6.93 0.87
CA GLY A 75 1.95 5.59 1.24
C GLY A 75 3.11 4.63 1.50
N VAL A 76 3.07 3.92 2.62
CA VAL A 76 4.06 2.89 2.99
C VAL A 76 3.37 1.53 3.03
N PRO A 77 3.76 0.54 2.20
CA PRO A 77 3.15 -0.78 2.26
C PRO A 77 3.61 -1.56 3.50
N THR A 78 2.73 -1.74 4.49
CA THR A 78 3.06 -2.38 5.79
C THR A 78 2.40 -3.73 5.98
N VAL A 79 1.38 -4.03 5.18
CA VAL A 79 0.66 -5.31 5.19
C VAL A 79 0.47 -5.82 3.77
N VAL A 80 0.23 -7.12 3.65
CA VAL A 80 -0.15 -7.79 2.41
C VAL A 80 -1.31 -8.74 2.69
N ASP A 81 -2.23 -8.88 1.73
CA ASP A 81 -3.32 -9.84 1.84
C ASP A 81 -2.77 -11.28 1.81
N ALA A 82 -3.28 -12.17 2.67
CA ALA A 82 -2.90 -13.57 2.67
C ALA A 82 -3.08 -14.25 1.30
N ALA A 83 -4.16 -13.92 0.57
CA ALA A 83 -4.38 -14.39 -0.80
C ALA A 83 -3.27 -13.92 -1.76
N THR A 84 -2.75 -12.71 -1.55
CA THR A 84 -1.60 -12.19 -2.33
C THR A 84 -0.33 -12.99 -2.05
N ILE A 85 -0.08 -13.41 -0.80
CA ILE A 85 1.08 -14.26 -0.48
C ILE A 85 0.99 -15.61 -1.20
N VAL A 86 -0.18 -16.26 -1.13
CA VAL A 86 -0.34 -17.56 -1.78
C VAL A 86 -0.23 -17.42 -3.29
N ASN A 87 -0.79 -16.35 -3.87
CA ASN A 87 -0.65 -16.06 -5.29
C ASN A 87 0.82 -15.84 -5.70
N ASP A 88 1.57 -14.99 -4.98
CA ASP A 88 3.00 -14.78 -5.22
C ASP A 88 3.78 -16.11 -5.15
N THR A 89 3.40 -17.01 -4.22
CA THR A 89 4.03 -18.32 -4.06
C THR A 89 3.70 -19.26 -5.22
N MET A 90 2.44 -19.29 -5.66
CA MET A 90 2.00 -20.09 -6.80
C MET A 90 2.64 -19.65 -8.12
N GLU A 91 2.76 -18.34 -8.34
CA GLU A 91 3.45 -17.80 -9.51
C GLU A 91 4.91 -18.25 -9.55
N ASN A 92 5.64 -18.10 -8.42
CA ASN A 92 7.02 -18.58 -8.32
C ASN A 92 7.12 -20.10 -8.53
N PHE A 93 6.16 -20.88 -8.02
CA PHE A 93 6.11 -22.33 -8.20
C PHE A 93 5.90 -22.72 -9.67
N ILE A 94 4.96 -22.09 -10.36
CA ILE A 94 4.70 -22.33 -11.79
C ILE A 94 5.95 -21.99 -12.62
N THR A 95 6.61 -20.85 -12.35
CA THR A 95 7.88 -20.49 -13.01
C THR A 95 8.97 -21.54 -12.76
N ALA A 96 9.06 -22.09 -11.54
CA ALA A 96 10.01 -23.16 -11.23
C ALA A 96 9.70 -24.47 -11.98
N LEU A 97 8.42 -24.79 -12.20
CA LEU A 97 8.01 -25.95 -13.00
C LEU A 97 8.32 -25.78 -14.48
N GLU A 98 8.10 -24.58 -15.03
CA GLU A 98 8.39 -24.25 -16.44
C GLU A 98 9.90 -24.28 -16.74
N THR A 99 10.74 -23.97 -15.74
CA THR A 99 12.21 -23.96 -15.87
C THR A 99 12.86 -25.32 -15.56
N SER A 100 12.13 -26.27 -14.97
CA SER A 100 12.67 -27.59 -14.63
C SER A 100 12.55 -28.59 -15.79
N GLU A 101 13.69 -29.12 -16.26
CA GLU A 101 13.70 -30.12 -17.34
C GLU A 101 13.01 -31.44 -16.97
N THR A 102 12.94 -31.78 -15.68
CA THR A 102 12.32 -33.03 -15.19
C THR A 102 10.79 -32.96 -15.15
N LEU A 103 10.21 -31.75 -15.16
CA LEU A 103 8.78 -31.50 -15.00
C LEU A 103 8.13 -30.90 -16.25
N LYS A 104 8.81 -30.98 -17.41
CA LYS A 104 8.31 -30.50 -18.71
C LYS A 104 6.87 -30.92 -19.00
N GLY A 105 6.47 -32.16 -18.65
CA GLY A 105 5.10 -32.64 -18.87
C GLY A 105 4.03 -31.85 -18.10
N VAL A 106 4.33 -31.42 -16.87
CA VAL A 106 3.44 -30.57 -16.06
C VAL A 106 3.52 -29.11 -16.52
N GLY A 107 4.73 -28.65 -16.86
CA GLY A 107 4.96 -27.31 -17.42
C GLY A 107 4.16 -27.06 -18.71
N VAL A 108 4.06 -28.06 -19.60
CA VAL A 108 3.30 -27.96 -20.87
C VAL A 108 1.79 -27.83 -20.64
N VAL A 109 1.22 -28.55 -19.66
CA VAL A 109 -0.21 -28.41 -19.30
C VAL A 109 -0.48 -27.02 -18.73
N LEU A 110 0.43 -26.50 -17.90
CA LEU A 110 0.32 -25.16 -17.33
C LEU A 110 0.54 -24.06 -18.38
N GLN A 111 1.38 -24.26 -19.40
CA GLN A 111 1.53 -23.33 -20.52
C GLN A 111 0.23 -23.16 -21.35
N GLY A 112 -0.70 -24.12 -21.28
CA GLY A 112 -2.00 -24.04 -21.93
C GLY A 112 -2.95 -22.99 -21.32
N TYR A 113 -2.65 -22.49 -20.13
CA TYR A 113 -3.42 -21.44 -19.47
C TYR A 113 -2.71 -20.10 -19.53
N ASN A 114 -3.47 -19.03 -19.78
CA ASN A 114 -2.94 -17.67 -19.69
C ASN A 114 -2.74 -17.25 -18.21
N SER A 115 -1.93 -16.22 -17.95
CA SER A 115 -1.63 -15.76 -16.58
C SER A 115 -2.86 -15.32 -15.78
N ALA A 116 -3.89 -14.79 -16.44
CA ALA A 116 -5.16 -14.41 -15.81
C ALA A 116 -6.04 -15.63 -15.47
N GLU A 117 -6.03 -16.69 -16.28
CA GLU A 117 -6.75 -17.94 -15.98
C GLU A 117 -6.11 -18.70 -14.82
N LYS A 118 -4.77 -18.74 -14.79
CA LYS A 118 -4.01 -19.27 -13.63
C LYS A 118 -4.37 -18.49 -12.36
N TYR A 119 -4.49 -17.17 -12.47
CA TYR A 119 -4.84 -16.28 -11.36
C TYR A 119 -6.27 -16.49 -10.87
N GLU A 120 -7.26 -16.59 -11.76
CA GLU A 120 -8.67 -16.88 -11.40
C GLU A 120 -8.80 -18.24 -10.69
N LEU A 121 -8.15 -19.29 -11.19
CA LEU A 121 -8.19 -20.63 -10.57
C LEU A 121 -7.64 -20.61 -9.14
N VAL A 122 -6.48 -19.97 -8.95
CA VAL A 122 -5.84 -19.81 -7.64
C VAL A 122 -6.74 -19.00 -6.71
N LYS A 123 -7.32 -17.91 -7.21
CA LYS A 123 -8.23 -17.05 -6.47
C LYS A 123 -9.49 -17.80 -6.02
N GLU A 124 -10.14 -18.59 -6.87
CA GLU A 124 -11.33 -19.38 -6.52
C GLU A 124 -11.06 -20.44 -5.44
N LEU A 125 -9.89 -21.07 -5.47
CA LEU A 125 -9.49 -22.09 -4.49
C LEU A 125 -9.15 -21.50 -3.11
N ILE A 126 -8.63 -20.28 -3.06
CA ILE A 126 -8.04 -19.68 -1.85
C ILE A 126 -8.96 -18.65 -1.19
N ALA A 127 -9.71 -17.89 -1.99
CA ALA A 127 -10.53 -16.76 -1.53
C ALA A 127 -11.57 -17.09 -0.44
N PRO A 128 -12.27 -18.25 -0.41
CA PRO A 128 -13.36 -18.41 0.55
C PRO A 128 -12.92 -18.41 2.02
N HIS A 129 -11.62 -18.66 2.32
CA HIS A 129 -11.13 -18.78 3.69
C HIS A 129 -10.09 -17.72 4.09
N LEU A 130 -9.48 -17.01 3.12
CA LEU A 130 -8.43 -16.03 3.39
C LEU A 130 -8.88 -14.56 3.29
N ASN A 131 -10.09 -14.29 2.81
CA ASN A 131 -10.62 -12.94 2.71
C ASN A 131 -10.61 -12.22 4.07
N GLY A 132 -9.92 -11.08 4.12
CA GLY A 132 -9.81 -10.24 5.32
C GLY A 132 -8.62 -10.56 6.24
N MET A 133 -7.78 -11.55 5.90
CA MET A 133 -6.52 -11.78 6.61
C MET A 133 -5.38 -10.95 6.02
N PHE A 134 -4.77 -10.13 6.88
CA PHE A 134 -3.58 -9.35 6.57
C PHE A 134 -2.37 -9.92 7.27
N VAL A 135 -1.26 -9.97 6.56
CA VAL A 135 0.01 -10.47 7.05
C VAL A 135 1.03 -9.34 7.05
N THR A 136 1.83 -9.29 8.10
CA THR A 136 2.93 -8.34 8.28
C THR A 136 4.16 -9.07 8.82
N PRO A 137 5.39 -8.58 8.59
CA PRO A 137 6.60 -9.20 9.12
C PRO A 137 6.62 -9.14 10.65
N LYS A 138 7.35 -10.08 11.26
CA LYS A 138 7.45 -10.19 12.74
C LYS A 138 8.09 -8.95 13.37
N ASP A 139 8.95 -8.26 12.65
CA ASP A 139 9.69 -7.06 13.05
C ASP A 139 9.06 -5.77 12.50
N ILE A 140 7.73 -5.76 12.31
CA ILE A 140 7.01 -4.61 11.78
C ILE A 140 7.21 -3.35 12.64
N ASP A 141 7.27 -3.47 13.96
CA ASP A 141 7.42 -2.32 14.86
C ASP A 141 8.74 -1.56 14.61
N ASP A 142 9.85 -2.29 14.47
CA ASP A 142 11.16 -1.71 14.18
C ASP A 142 11.21 -1.11 12.78
N THR A 143 10.55 -1.78 11.83
CA THR A 143 10.50 -1.32 10.45
C THR A 143 9.69 -0.03 10.31
N VAL A 144 8.51 0.03 10.95
CA VAL A 144 7.69 1.24 11.02
C VAL A 144 8.48 2.36 11.69
N ARG A 145 9.16 2.11 12.81
CA ARG A 145 10.00 3.13 13.46
C ARG A 145 11.06 3.71 12.52
N ARG A 146 11.77 2.85 11.76
CA ARG A 146 12.79 3.29 10.79
C ARG A 146 12.18 4.10 9.65
N ILE A 147 11.07 3.64 9.08
CA ILE A 147 10.42 4.33 7.96
C ILE A 147 9.83 5.67 8.41
N SER A 148 9.19 5.71 9.58
CA SER A 148 8.68 6.95 10.17
C SER A 148 9.79 7.97 10.38
N TYR A 149 10.97 7.53 10.86
CA TYR A 149 12.13 8.40 10.99
C TYR A 149 12.59 8.94 9.63
N THR A 150 12.72 8.08 8.62
CA THR A 150 13.11 8.49 7.25
C THR A 150 12.14 9.52 6.66
N ILE A 151 10.82 9.29 6.78
CA ILE A 151 9.80 10.21 6.26
C ILE A 151 9.83 11.53 7.03
N SER A 152 9.92 11.48 8.35
CA SER A 152 10.00 12.68 9.20
C SER A 152 11.21 13.54 8.84
N GLU A 153 12.40 12.96 8.72
CA GLU A 153 13.61 13.70 8.38
C GLU A 153 13.54 14.26 6.95
N ALA A 154 12.99 13.52 5.99
CA ALA A 154 12.77 14.03 4.64
C ALA A 154 11.83 15.25 4.63
N MET A 155 10.75 15.21 5.42
CA MET A 155 9.83 16.35 5.57
C MET A 155 10.50 17.54 6.27
N ASN A 156 11.27 17.29 7.34
CA ASN A 156 12.03 18.33 8.03
C ASN A 156 13.04 19.00 7.10
N MET A 157 13.76 18.23 6.27
CA MET A 157 14.68 18.78 5.28
C MET A 157 13.96 19.62 4.22
N LEU A 158 12.77 19.19 3.78
CA LEU A 158 11.98 19.90 2.78
C LEU A 158 11.47 21.27 3.30
N PHE A 159 10.94 21.30 4.51
CA PHE A 159 10.25 22.49 5.04
C PHE A 159 11.12 23.35 5.96
N ALA A 160 12.01 22.76 6.76
CA ALA A 160 12.90 23.47 7.69
C ALA A 160 14.35 23.59 7.17
N GLY A 161 14.77 22.73 6.24
CA GLY A 161 16.15 22.69 5.74
C GLY A 161 16.59 23.87 4.86
N LYS A 162 15.67 24.77 4.47
CA LYS A 162 16.00 25.96 3.66
C LYS A 162 16.90 26.98 4.37
N GLU A 163 17.03 26.95 5.70
CA GLU A 163 17.94 27.87 6.39
C GLU A 163 19.42 27.50 6.25
N LYS A 164 19.77 26.21 6.10
CA LYS A 164 21.19 25.79 6.06
C LYS A 164 21.83 25.79 4.67
N ILE A 165 21.05 25.62 3.61
CA ILE A 165 21.59 25.50 2.24
C ILE A 165 21.82 26.88 1.61
N MET A 166 21.25 27.95 2.17
CA MET A 166 21.38 29.31 1.64
C MET A 166 22.49 30.15 2.30
N GLN A 167 23.28 29.53 3.21
CA GLN A 167 24.43 30.15 3.89
C GLN A 167 25.78 29.49 3.55
N SER A 168 25.81 28.56 2.58
CA SER A 168 27.03 27.91 2.06
C SER A 168 27.19 28.22 0.58
#